data_AF-A0A9E2K798-F1
#
_entry.id   AF-A0A9E2K798-F1
#
_cell.length_a   1.000
_cell.length_b   1.000
_cell.length_c   1.000
_cell.angle_alpha   90.00
_cell.angle_beta   90.00
_cell.angle_gamma   90.00
#
_symmetry.space_group_name_H-M   'P 1'
#
loop_
_entity.id
_entity.type
_entity.pdbx_description
1 polymer ?
#
loop_
_entity_poly.entity_id
_entity_poly.type
_entity_poly.pdbx_seq_one_letter_code
_entity_poly.pdbx_strand_id
1 'polypeptide(L)' 'MPEDVTSTTAAEIVRNVGGSANIVDLSHCATRLRFQLRDASAVTQSALEAVGGVMGAVPQAGDR' A
#
# COMPACT_ATOMS: atom_id res chain seq x y z
N MET A 1 -4.42 3.94 25.58
CA MET A 1 -3.25 4.29 24.75
C MET A 1 -3.31 3.42 23.50
N PRO A 2 -3.59 3.96 22.30
CA PRO A 2 -3.68 3.18 21.07
C PRO A 2 -2.33 3.18 20.34
N GLU A 3 -1.43 2.25 20.64
CA GLU A 3 -0.10 2.18 19.98
C GLU A 3 0.07 0.99 19.01
N ASP A 4 -0.96 0.16 18.76
CA ASP A 4 -0.75 -1.13 18.06
C ASP A 4 -1.63 -1.42 16.83
N VAL A 5 -2.33 -0.43 16.27
CA VAL A 5 -3.14 -0.65 15.05
C VAL A 5 -2.32 -0.49 13.76
N THR A 6 -1.19 0.22 13.78
CA THR A 6 -0.47 0.60 12.55
C THR A 6 0.38 -0.52 11.95
N SER A 7 0.92 -1.42 12.78
CA SER A 7 1.79 -2.51 12.32
C SER A 7 1.04 -3.54 11.46
N THR A 8 -0.17 -3.91 11.89
CA THR A 8 -1.01 -4.90 11.20
C THR A 8 -1.52 -4.38 9.86
N THR A 9 -1.98 -3.12 9.83
CA THR A 9 -2.41 -2.41 8.61
C THR A 9 -1.31 -2.34 7.56
N ALA A 10 -0.07 -2.00 7.95
CA ALA A 10 1.04 -1.92 7.02
C ALA A 10 1.39 -3.30 6.41
N ALA A 11 1.37 -4.36 7.22
CA ALA A 11 1.63 -5.72 6.75
C ALA A 11 0.54 -6.20 5.77
N GLU A 12 -0.72 -5.87 6.02
CA GLU A 12 -1.82 -6.17 5.09
C GLU A 12 -1.70 -5.40 3.78
N ILE A 13 -1.33 -4.11 3.83
CA ILE A 13 -1.06 -3.31 2.63
C ILE A 13 0.03 -3.97 1.79
N VAL A 14 1.17 -4.35 2.40
CA VAL A 14 2.29 -4.99 1.70
C VAL A 14 1.88 -6.33 1.07
N ARG A 15 1.01 -7.10 1.72
CA ARG A 15 0.47 -8.35 1.15
C ARG A 15 -0.44 -8.08 -0.05
N ASN A 16 -1.32 -7.09 0.06
CA ASN A 16 -2.31 -6.75 -0.98
C ASN A 16 -1.72 -6.07 -2.22
N VAL A 17 -0.52 -5.46 -2.11
CA VAL A 17 0.24 -4.94 -3.27
C VAL A 17 1.04 -6.02 -4.01
N GLY A 18 0.88 -7.31 -3.67
CA GLY A 18 1.64 -8.41 -4.28
C GLY A 18 2.88 -8.84 -3.50
N GLY A 19 3.00 -8.40 -2.24
CA GLY A 19 4.11 -8.75 -1.35
C GLY A 19 5.31 -7.82 -1.48
N SER A 20 6.25 -7.96 -0.54
CA SER A 20 7.50 -7.18 -0.53
C SER A 20 8.35 -7.39 -1.79
N ALA A 21 8.23 -8.56 -2.44
CA ALA A 21 8.92 -8.84 -3.70
C ALA A 21 8.42 -7.98 -4.87
N ASN A 22 7.19 -7.45 -4.78
CA ASN A 22 6.64 -6.55 -5.79
C ASN A 22 6.91 -5.07 -5.47
N ILE A 23 7.44 -4.75 -4.28
CA ILE A 23 7.77 -3.38 -3.87
C ILE A 23 9.23 -3.08 -4.26
N VAL A 24 9.42 -2.11 -5.14
CA VAL A 24 10.74 -1.60 -5.55
C VAL A 24 11.24 -0.56 -4.56
N ASP A 25 10.37 0.36 -4.15
CA ASP A 25 10.68 1.43 -3.22
C ASP A 25 9.45 1.82 -2.39
N LEU A 26 9.70 2.31 -1.18
CA LEU A 26 8.66 2.80 -0.28
C LEU A 26 9.06 4.16 0.28
N SER A 27 8.25 5.15 -0.01
CA SER A 27 8.41 6.53 0.44
C SER A 27 7.15 6.97 1.19
N HIS A 28 7.30 7.67 2.32
CA HIS A 28 6.16 8.13 3.11
C HIS A 28 6.26 9.61 3.46
N CYS A 29 5.12 10.29 3.45
CA CYS A 29 4.92 11.60 4.04
C CYS A 29 3.92 11.48 5.20
N ALA A 30 3.74 12.55 5.97
CA ALA A 30 2.87 12.59 7.16
C ALA A 30 1.43 12.10 6.93
N THR A 31 0.90 12.21 5.71
CA THR A 31 -0.49 11.82 5.36
C THR A 31 -0.58 10.90 4.15
N ARG A 32 0.55 10.51 3.54
CA ARG A 32 0.54 9.78 2.27
C ARG A 32 1.68 8.78 2.18
N LEU A 33 1.33 7.51 1.99
CA LEU A 33 2.27 6.43 1.67
C LEU A 33 2.36 6.29 0.15
N ARG A 34 3.58 6.27 -0.39
CA ARG A 34 3.87 6.07 -1.81
C ARG A 34 4.67 4.79 -1.95
N PHE A 35 4.08 3.81 -2.63
CA PHE A 35 4.72 2.55 -2.96
C PHE A 35 5.11 2.58 -4.43
N GLN A 36 6.37 2.33 -4.74
CA GLN A 36 6.80 1.98 -6.09
C GLN A 36 6.72 0.47 -6.24
N LEU A 37 5.91 0.02 -7.19
CA LEU A 37 5.67 -1.39 -7.43
C LEU A 37 6.23 -1.78 -8.79
N ARG A 38 6.72 -3.02 -8.89
CA ARG A 38 7.26 -3.58 -10.13
C ARG A 38 6.13 -3.94 -11.10
N ASP A 39 5.03 -4.44 -10.55
CA ASP A 39 3.83 -4.81 -11.28
C ASP A 39 2.58 -4.28 -10.57
N ALA A 40 1.93 -3.28 -11.18
CA ALA A 40 0.69 -2.71 -10.64
C ALA A 40 -0.55 -3.60 -10.90
N SER A 41 -0.48 -4.56 -11.81
CA SER A 41 -1.59 -5.49 -12.10
C SER A 41 -1.78 -6.54 -11.02
N ALA A 42 -0.73 -6.84 -10.25
CA ALA A 42 -0.80 -7.71 -9.09
C ALA A 42 -1.42 -7.04 -7.85
N VAL A 43 -1.75 -5.74 -7.93
CA VAL A 43 -2.29 -4.97 -6.81
C VAL A 43 -3.81 -5.09 -6.74
N THR A 44 -4.31 -5.49 -5.58
CA THR A 44 -5.76 -5.54 -5.33
C THR A 44 -6.22 -4.26 -4.63
N GLN A 45 -6.69 -3.27 -5.41
CA GLN A 45 -7.18 -1.98 -4.88
C GLN A 45 -8.30 -2.16 -3.85
N SER A 46 -9.28 -3.02 -4.12
CA SER A 46 -10.40 -3.25 -3.20
C SER A 46 -9.97 -3.81 -1.85
N ALA A 47 -8.89 -4.59 -1.82
CA ALA A 47 -8.32 -5.12 -0.58
C ALA A 47 -7.54 -4.03 0.19
N LEU A 48 -6.88 -3.12 -0.52
CA LEU A 48 -6.20 -1.97 0.07
C LEU A 48 -7.17 -0.94 0.64
N GLU A 49 -8.28 -0.66 -0.06
CA GLU A 49 -9.35 0.22 0.42
C GLU A 49 -10.12 -0.37 1.61
N ALA A 50 -10.13 -1.70 1.75
CA ALA A 50 -10.70 -2.39 2.90
C ALA A 50 -9.81 -2.31 4.15
N VAL A 51 -8.53 -1.94 4.03
CA VAL A 51 -7.64 -1.80 5.18
C VAL A 51 -8.03 -0.54 5.97
N GLY A 52 -8.43 -0.73 7.22
CA GLY A 52 -8.83 0.35 8.13
C GLY A 52 -7.72 1.39 8.31
N GLY A 53 -7.88 2.56 7.68
CA GLY A 53 -6.91 3.66 7.68
C GLY A 53 -6.46 4.11 6.28
N VAL A 54 -6.75 3.33 5.23
CA VAL A 54 -6.47 3.68 3.84
C VAL A 54 -7.69 4.36 3.23
N MET A 55 -7.61 5.65 2.94
CA MET A 55 -8.71 6.38 2.27
C MET A 55 -8.83 6.09 0.77
N GLY A 56 -7.83 5.43 0.18
CA GLY A 56 -7.84 5.08 -1.24
C GLY A 56 -6.47 4.62 -1.72
N ALA A 57 -6.44 3.54 -2.49
CA ALA A 57 -5.25 3.09 -3.20
C ALA A 57 -5.35 3.50 -4.66
N VAL A 58 -4.57 4.50 -5.06
CA VAL A 58 -4.53 4.95 -6.45
C VAL A 58 -3.35 4.28 -7.15
N PRO A 59 -3.58 3.39 -8.14
CA PRO A 59 -2.51 2.85 -8.95
C PRO A 59 -1.99 3.97 -9.84
N GLN A 60 -0.87 4.58 -9.45
CA GLN A 60 -0.10 5.43 -10.34
C GLN A 60 0.71 4.52 -11.28
N ALA A 61 0.02 3.85 -12.21
CA ALA A 61 0.68 3.26 -13.36
C ALA A 61 1.16 4.44 -14.23
N GLY A 62 2.48 4.59 -14.35
CA GLY A 62 3.07 5.64 -15.17
C GLY A 62 2.68 5.44 -16.63
N ASP A 63 1.71 6.23 -17.08
CA ASP A 63 1.49 6.51 -18.49
C ASP A 63 2.38 7.70 -18.85
N ARG A 64 3.67 7.44 -19.12
CA ARG A 64 4.50 8.12 -20.12
C ARG A 64 5.91 7.56 -20.23
#